data_AF-A0A7K0XZQ1-F1
#
_entry.id   AF-A0A7K0XZQ1-F1
#
_cell.length_a   1.000
_cell.length_b   1.000
_cell.length_c   1.000
_cell.angle_alpha   90.00
_cell.angle_beta   90.00
_cell.angle_gamma   90.00
#
_symmetry.space_group_name_H-M   'P 1'
#
loop_
_entity.id
_entity.type
_entity.pdbx_description
1 polymer ?
#
loop_
_entity_poly.entity_id
_entity_poly.type
_entity_poly.pdbx_seq_one_letter_code
_entity_poly.pdbx_strand_id
1 'polypeptide(L)'
;DNYKIQPYASFSTGANEFSAYDMASGAQTIANGGVHHEPYFIEKIEGPSGVLFQHLAAPSQVISKEVADAEVDILKKTLTVGTARRDPLANKRPAAGKTGTQDENTNAWFVGFTKQLTTAVWVGDPKGYTPMVNIPEFKADGVAKVTGNAYPVKIWKAFMDAAHSDVPILDWDPPAPSPRNPMRLYLPGVDCIAELVSGKLPKSATGSVANVVPTTTTAAPQVATTTTIAGAPIVAPTTTVFKGPVVSIVDPGTTIAPTDTNPATQVVGVDPYRFYVYNCAKGIPPTIKTTPAG
;
A
#
# COMPACT_ATOMS: atom_id res chain seq x y z
N ASP A 1 -2.44 22.42 -22.12
CA ASP A 1 -2.47 22.92 -20.73
C ASP A 1 -1.68 22.01 -19.82
N ASN A 2 -0.52 22.46 -19.34
CA ASN A 2 0.28 21.68 -18.40
C ASN A 2 -0.24 21.94 -16.99
N TYR A 3 -1.17 21.10 -16.54
CA TYR A 3 -1.59 21.08 -15.14
C TYR A 3 -0.34 20.84 -14.27
N LYS A 4 -0.03 21.80 -13.40
CA LYS A 4 1.15 21.69 -12.54
C LYS A 4 0.79 20.89 -11.30
N ILE A 5 1.59 19.87 -11.00
CA ILE A 5 1.48 19.12 -9.75
C ILE A 5 1.64 20.09 -8.57
N GLN A 6 0.65 20.11 -7.70
CA GLN A 6 0.64 20.90 -6.48
C GLN A 6 1.22 20.09 -5.32
N PRO A 7 2.23 20.62 -4.60
CA PRO A 7 2.92 19.91 -3.52
C PRO A 7 2.13 19.96 -2.20
N TYR A 8 0.84 19.66 -2.24
CA TYR A 8 0.02 19.54 -1.03
C TYR A 8 0.27 18.19 -0.35
N ALA A 9 0.09 18.10 0.97
CA ALA A 9 0.20 16.83 1.69
C ALA A 9 -0.76 15.75 1.12
N SER A 10 -1.92 16.18 0.62
CA SER A 10 -2.92 15.33 -0.06
C SER A 10 -2.48 14.80 -1.43
N PHE A 11 -1.32 15.22 -1.95
CA PHE A 11 -0.71 14.60 -3.14
C PHE A 11 -0.55 13.09 -2.97
N SER A 12 -0.11 12.66 -1.78
CA SER A 12 0.04 11.24 -1.43
C SER A 12 -1.25 10.42 -1.52
N THR A 13 -2.40 11.08 -1.40
CA THR A 13 -3.73 10.47 -1.51
C THR A 13 -4.36 10.60 -2.90
N GLY A 14 -3.64 11.18 -3.87
CA GLY A 14 -4.11 11.34 -5.25
C GLY A 14 -5.02 12.54 -5.47
N ALA A 15 -4.85 13.64 -4.72
CA ALA A 15 -5.70 14.83 -4.83
C ALA A 15 -5.38 15.75 -6.04
N ASN A 16 -4.31 15.46 -6.78
CA ASN A 16 -3.99 16.20 -8.00
C ASN A 16 -4.80 15.64 -9.18
N GLU A 17 -5.27 16.55 -10.05
CA GLU A 17 -6.03 16.16 -11.23
C GLU A 17 -5.10 15.61 -12.32
N PHE A 18 -5.41 14.42 -12.81
CA PHE A 18 -4.71 13.77 -13.90
C PHE A 18 -5.72 13.18 -14.87
N SER A 19 -5.44 13.29 -16.17
CA SER A 19 -6.23 12.60 -17.19
C SER A 19 -5.90 11.11 -17.21
N ALA A 20 -6.79 10.28 -17.79
CA ALA A 20 -6.48 8.87 -18.01
C ALA A 20 -5.23 8.68 -18.89
N TYR A 21 -4.95 9.63 -19.78
CA TYR A 21 -3.73 9.66 -20.59
C TYR A 21 -2.48 9.84 -19.72
N ASP A 22 -2.49 10.80 -18.79
CA ASP A 22 -1.37 11.04 -17.87
C ASP A 22 -1.12 9.82 -16.97
N MET A 23 -2.19 9.20 -16.47
CA MET A 23 -2.11 7.99 -15.64
C MET A 23 -1.50 6.81 -16.40
N ALA A 24 -1.90 6.60 -17.66
CA ALA A 24 -1.32 5.56 -18.51
C ALA A 24 0.15 5.87 -18.86
N SER A 25 0.47 7.14 -19.13
CA SER A 25 1.83 7.61 -19.43
C SER A 25 2.78 7.43 -18.24
N GLY A 26 2.33 7.76 -17.02
CA GLY A 26 3.09 7.50 -15.80
C GLY A 26 3.30 6.01 -15.55
N ALA A 27 2.21 5.22 -15.62
CA ALA A 27 2.27 3.79 -15.36
C ALA A 27 3.11 3.01 -16.38
N GLN A 28 3.14 3.43 -17.65
CA GLN A 28 3.97 2.75 -18.67
C GLN A 28 5.47 2.87 -18.36
N THR A 29 5.87 3.94 -17.69
CA THR A 29 7.26 4.13 -17.24
C THR A 29 7.66 3.02 -16.27
N ILE A 30 6.77 2.67 -15.33
CA ILE A 30 6.98 1.57 -14.38
C ILE A 30 6.99 0.23 -15.14
N ALA A 31 6.02 0.02 -16.03
CA ALA A 31 5.92 -1.19 -16.86
C ALA A 31 7.16 -1.41 -17.73
N ASN A 32 7.82 -0.33 -18.16
CA ASN A 32 8.96 -0.35 -19.07
C ASN A 32 10.31 -0.21 -18.34
N GLY A 33 10.43 -0.75 -17.12
CA GLY A 33 11.69 -0.78 -16.39
C GLY A 33 12.24 0.62 -16.06
N GLY A 34 11.35 1.60 -15.90
CA GLY A 34 11.69 2.99 -15.57
C GLY A 34 12.02 3.88 -16.77
N VAL A 35 11.91 3.37 -18.00
CA VAL A 35 12.10 4.14 -19.23
C VAL A 35 10.78 4.77 -19.64
N HIS A 36 10.76 6.10 -19.67
CA HIS A 36 9.64 6.90 -20.13
C HIS A 36 9.73 7.16 -21.64
N HIS A 37 8.61 6.94 -22.33
CA HIS A 37 8.37 7.39 -23.69
C HIS A 37 7.22 8.39 -23.67
N GLU A 38 7.39 9.54 -24.32
CA GLU A 38 6.27 10.46 -24.52
C GLU A 38 5.22 9.77 -25.40
N PRO A 39 3.96 9.60 -24.94
CA PRO A 39 2.96 8.95 -25.75
C PRO A 39 2.62 9.81 -26.98
N TYR A 40 2.26 9.14 -28.07
CA TYR A 40 2.00 9.80 -29.36
C TYR A 40 0.92 9.03 -30.12
N PHE A 41 0.27 9.71 -31.07
CA PHE A 41 -0.80 9.11 -31.89
C PHE A 41 -0.39 8.92 -33.36
N ILE A 42 0.50 9.76 -33.87
CA ILE A 42 0.87 9.76 -35.29
C ILE A 42 2.21 9.05 -35.45
N GLU A 43 2.19 7.85 -36.03
CA GLU A 43 3.41 7.12 -36.38
C GLU A 43 4.07 7.68 -37.64
N LYS A 44 3.27 7.93 -38.68
CA LYS A 44 3.75 8.31 -40.01
C LYS A 44 2.70 9.12 -40.76
N ILE A 45 3.14 10.11 -41.53
CA ILE A 45 2.33 10.84 -42.52
C ILE A 45 2.99 10.68 -43.88
N GLU A 46 2.25 10.17 -44.86
CA GLU A 46 2.70 10.00 -46.24
C GLU A 46 1.94 10.94 -47.17
N GLY A 47 2.66 11.53 -48.11
CA GLY A 47 2.12 12.36 -49.19
C GLY A 47 2.45 11.78 -50.56
N PRO A 48 1.97 12.41 -51.65
CA PRO A 48 2.18 11.92 -53.02
C PRO A 48 3.66 11.77 -53.42
N SER A 49 4.55 12.54 -52.79
CA SER A 49 6.00 12.55 -53.06
C SER A 49 6.84 11.75 -52.06
N GLY A 50 6.23 11.07 -51.08
CA GLY A 50 6.92 10.28 -50.07
C GLY A 50 6.53 10.61 -48.63
N VAL A 51 7.38 10.24 -47.67
CA VAL A 51 7.12 10.40 -46.24
C VAL A 51 7.30 11.86 -45.83
N LEU A 52 6.25 12.46 -45.26
CA LEU A 52 6.24 13.84 -44.76
C LEU A 52 6.61 13.92 -43.28
N PHE A 53 6.26 12.87 -42.52
CA PHE A 53 6.56 12.76 -41.10
C PHE A 53 6.71 11.28 -40.72
N GLN A 54 7.66 10.99 -39.83
CA GLN A 54 7.83 9.70 -39.17
C GLN A 54 8.19 9.98 -37.71
N HIS A 55 7.52 9.32 -36.77
CA HIS A 55 7.84 9.44 -35.36
C HIS A 55 9.25 8.90 -35.08
N LEU A 56 10.02 9.66 -34.31
CA LEU A 56 11.33 9.25 -33.81
C LEU A 56 11.25 9.17 -32.28
N ALA A 57 11.38 7.95 -31.76
CA ALA A 57 11.33 7.72 -30.32
C ALA A 57 12.52 8.39 -29.61
N ALA A 58 12.24 9.15 -28.55
CA ALA A 58 13.24 9.78 -27.69
C ALA A 58 13.04 9.35 -26.22
N PRO A 59 13.34 8.08 -25.87
CA PRO A 59 13.13 7.58 -24.53
C PRO A 59 14.06 8.22 -23.50
N SER A 60 13.62 8.27 -22.24
CA SER A 60 14.42 8.73 -21.11
C SER A 60 14.31 7.78 -19.92
N GLN A 61 15.44 7.41 -19.31
CA GLN A 61 15.43 6.66 -18.05
C GLN A 61 15.15 7.63 -16.90
N VAL A 62 13.98 7.54 -16.27
CA VAL A 62 13.54 8.46 -15.21
C VAL A 62 13.44 7.80 -13.83
N ILE A 63 13.31 6.47 -13.79
CA ILE A 63 13.37 5.63 -12.59
C ILE A 63 14.38 4.52 -12.87
N SER A 64 15.16 4.03 -11.90
CA SER A 64 16.08 2.91 -12.18
C SER A 64 15.31 1.61 -12.47
N LYS A 65 15.88 0.72 -13.27
CA LYS A 65 15.24 -0.56 -13.59
C LYS A 65 14.91 -1.38 -12.34
N GLU A 66 15.81 -1.40 -11.37
CA GLU A 66 15.64 -2.14 -10.12
C GLU A 66 14.45 -1.61 -9.31
N VAL A 67 14.27 -0.29 -9.26
CA VAL A 67 13.13 0.34 -8.57
C VAL A 67 11.83 0.06 -9.32
N ALA A 68 11.83 0.15 -10.65
CA ALA A 68 10.66 -0.14 -11.46
C ALA A 68 10.23 -1.60 -11.34
N ASP A 69 11.16 -2.56 -11.47
CA ASP A 69 10.87 -4.00 -11.34
C ASP A 69 10.37 -4.35 -9.92
N ALA A 70 10.91 -3.71 -8.88
CA ALA A 70 10.42 -3.86 -7.51
C ALA A 70 8.99 -3.35 -7.35
N GLU A 71 8.66 -2.20 -7.96
CA GLU A 71 7.31 -1.65 -7.96
C GLU A 71 6.34 -2.56 -8.74
N VAL A 72 6.77 -3.16 -9.86
CA VAL A 72 5.98 -4.17 -10.57
C VAL A 72 5.64 -5.36 -9.66
N ASP A 73 6.60 -5.92 -8.91
CA ASP A 73 6.32 -7.04 -7.99
C ASP A 73 5.31 -6.66 -6.90
N ILE A 74 5.40 -5.44 -6.39
CA ILE A 74 4.43 -4.90 -5.42
C ILE A 74 3.05 -4.79 -6.08
N LEU A 75 2.95 -4.20 -7.27
CA LEU A 75 1.70 -3.95 -7.97
C LEU A 75 1.04 -5.23 -8.51
N LYS A 76 1.80 -6.29 -8.80
CA LYS A 76 1.25 -7.63 -9.07
C LYS A 76 0.38 -8.13 -7.92
N LYS A 77 0.74 -7.80 -6.66
CA LYS A 77 -0.01 -8.24 -5.48
C LYS A 77 -1.41 -7.67 -5.42
N THR A 78 -1.69 -6.53 -6.06
CA THR A 78 -3.05 -6.00 -6.19
C THR A 78 -4.01 -7.00 -6.85
N LEU A 79 -3.52 -7.73 -7.86
CA LEU A 79 -4.28 -8.68 -8.68
C LEU A 79 -4.21 -10.12 -8.13
N THR A 80 -3.32 -10.43 -7.18
CA THR A 80 -3.21 -11.79 -6.62
C THR A 80 -3.78 -11.89 -5.20
N VAL A 81 -3.55 -10.89 -4.35
CA VAL A 81 -3.98 -10.90 -2.94
C VAL A 81 -4.69 -9.62 -2.51
N GLY A 82 -4.63 -8.57 -3.32
CA GLY A 82 -5.12 -7.23 -3.00
C GLY A 82 -6.58 -6.97 -3.38
N THR A 83 -6.84 -5.70 -3.71
CA THR A 83 -8.18 -5.17 -3.99
C THR A 83 -8.78 -5.69 -5.29
N ALA A 84 -7.94 -6.04 -6.28
CA ALA A 84 -8.33 -6.54 -7.59
C ALA A 84 -8.15 -8.06 -7.75
N ARG A 85 -7.96 -8.80 -6.64
CA ARG A 85 -7.65 -10.24 -6.66
C ARG A 85 -8.68 -11.14 -7.35
N ARG A 86 -9.89 -10.63 -7.60
CA ARG A 86 -10.99 -11.37 -8.25
C ARG A 86 -10.97 -11.24 -9.77
N ASP A 87 -10.13 -10.35 -10.30
CA ASP A 87 -10.12 -9.97 -11.70
C ASP A 87 -8.71 -10.09 -12.33
N PRO A 88 -7.96 -11.20 -12.13
CA PRO A 88 -6.70 -11.41 -12.85
C PRO A 88 -6.96 -11.58 -14.35
N LEU A 89 -5.97 -11.25 -15.19
CA LEU A 89 -6.07 -11.51 -16.63
C LEU A 89 -6.21 -13.00 -16.94
N ALA A 90 -6.81 -13.30 -18.09
CA ALA A 90 -6.98 -14.66 -18.58
C ALA A 90 -5.62 -15.38 -18.74
N ASN A 91 -5.67 -16.71 -18.75
CA ASN A 91 -4.49 -17.58 -18.91
C ASN A 91 -3.36 -17.33 -17.87
N LYS A 92 -3.69 -16.72 -16.73
CA LYS A 92 -2.73 -16.31 -15.70
C LYS A 92 -1.64 -15.37 -16.26
N ARG A 93 -1.96 -14.57 -17.29
CA ARG A 93 -1.03 -13.59 -17.85
C ARG A 93 -0.53 -12.67 -16.74
N PRO A 94 0.80 -12.53 -16.56
CA PRO A 94 1.35 -11.60 -15.58
C PRO A 94 0.92 -10.17 -15.88
N ALA A 95 0.36 -9.53 -14.85
CA ALA A 95 -0.06 -8.14 -14.91
C ALA A 95 0.09 -7.51 -13.53
N ALA A 96 0.25 -6.20 -13.54
CA ALA A 96 0.37 -5.36 -12.35
C ALA A 96 -0.59 -4.18 -12.47
N GLY A 97 -1.05 -3.64 -11.35
CA GLY A 97 -1.92 -2.48 -11.39
C GLY A 97 -2.39 -2.04 -10.03
N LYS A 98 -3.19 -0.97 -10.00
CA LYS A 98 -3.70 -0.39 -8.77
C LYS A 98 -5.12 0.14 -8.94
N THR A 99 -5.95 -0.17 -7.95
CA THR A 99 -7.27 0.46 -7.78
C THR A 99 -7.12 1.84 -7.13
N GLY A 100 -7.89 2.81 -7.62
CA GLY A 100 -8.10 4.12 -7.00
C GLY A 100 -9.58 4.36 -6.72
N THR A 101 -9.90 5.06 -5.63
CA THR A 101 -11.27 5.49 -5.30
C THR A 101 -11.16 6.80 -4.56
N GLN A 102 -11.72 7.85 -5.14
CA GLN A 102 -11.78 9.14 -4.51
C GLN A 102 -12.81 9.15 -3.38
N ASP A 103 -12.64 10.08 -2.46
CA ASP A 103 -13.60 10.39 -1.41
C ASP A 103 -15.03 10.54 -1.98
N GLU A 104 -16.01 10.13 -1.17
CA GLU A 104 -17.44 10.07 -1.52
C GLU A 104 -17.77 9.26 -2.79
N ASN A 105 -16.87 8.36 -3.23
CA ASN A 105 -17.08 7.47 -4.38
C ASN A 105 -17.42 8.23 -5.68
N THR A 106 -16.90 9.44 -5.85
CA THR A 106 -17.15 10.31 -7.01
C THR A 106 -16.35 9.90 -8.24
N ASN A 107 -15.15 9.32 -8.01
CA ASN A 107 -14.27 8.83 -9.06
C ASN A 107 -13.72 7.44 -8.69
N ALA A 108 -13.79 6.52 -9.65
CA ALA A 108 -13.25 5.17 -9.51
C ALA A 108 -12.26 4.87 -10.62
N TRP A 109 -11.10 4.33 -10.25
CA TRP A 109 -9.99 4.10 -11.17
C TRP A 109 -9.45 2.68 -11.08
N PHE A 110 -9.01 2.16 -12.21
CA PHE A 110 -8.04 1.08 -12.26
C PHE A 110 -7.00 1.38 -13.33
N VAL A 111 -5.74 1.43 -12.92
CA VAL A 111 -4.61 1.60 -13.83
C VAL A 111 -3.76 0.36 -13.73
N GLY A 112 -3.56 -0.32 -14.85
CA GLY A 112 -2.84 -1.59 -14.86
C GLY A 112 -2.17 -1.86 -16.20
N PHE A 113 -1.20 -2.76 -16.18
CA PHE A 113 -0.33 -3.00 -17.29
C PHE A 113 0.20 -4.44 -17.31
N THR A 114 0.53 -4.89 -18.52
CA THR A 114 1.43 -6.02 -18.79
C THR A 114 2.79 -5.45 -19.23
N LYS A 115 3.77 -6.32 -19.51
CA LYS A 115 5.06 -5.87 -20.07
C LYS A 115 4.93 -5.20 -21.44
N GLN A 116 3.77 -5.33 -22.10
CA GLN A 116 3.56 -4.95 -23.50
C GLN A 116 2.50 -3.87 -23.69
N LEU A 117 1.61 -3.67 -22.71
CA LEU A 117 0.51 -2.71 -22.81
C LEU A 117 0.14 -2.15 -21.45
N THR A 118 -0.02 -0.82 -21.39
CA THR A 118 -0.54 -0.11 -20.22
C THR A 118 -1.94 0.43 -20.53
N THR A 119 -2.85 0.35 -19.56
CA THR A 119 -4.22 0.85 -19.71
C THR A 119 -4.70 1.48 -18.41
N ALA A 120 -5.24 2.69 -18.51
CA ALA A 120 -5.89 3.41 -17.43
C ALA A 120 -7.39 3.46 -17.70
N VAL A 121 -8.19 3.05 -16.73
CA VAL A 121 -9.66 3.12 -16.80
C VAL A 121 -10.17 3.99 -15.66
N TRP A 122 -10.99 4.95 -16.02
CA TRP A 122 -11.73 5.81 -15.12
C TRP A 122 -13.23 5.61 -15.32
N VAL A 123 -13.97 5.62 -14.22
CA VAL A 123 -15.43 5.69 -14.20
C VAL A 123 -15.82 6.80 -13.23
N GLY A 124 -16.64 7.72 -13.71
CA GLY A 124 -17.15 8.87 -12.97
C GLY A 124 -18.08 9.72 -13.83
N ASP A 125 -18.60 10.79 -13.27
CA ASP A 125 -19.41 11.77 -14.00
C ASP A 125 -18.48 12.80 -14.68
N PRO A 126 -18.47 12.91 -16.02
CA PRO A 126 -17.60 13.86 -16.72
C PRO A 126 -17.99 15.32 -16.48
N LYS A 127 -19.17 15.59 -15.89
CA LYS A 127 -19.65 16.94 -15.59
C LYS A 127 -19.36 17.38 -14.16
N GLY A 128 -18.85 16.51 -13.29
CA GLY A 128 -18.53 16.88 -11.91
C GLY A 128 -18.33 15.71 -10.95
N TYR A 129 -18.20 16.03 -9.66
CA TYR A 129 -17.97 15.06 -8.59
C TYR A 129 -19.29 14.47 -8.07
N THR A 130 -20.04 13.78 -8.93
CA THR A 130 -21.31 13.15 -8.57
C THR A 130 -21.07 11.83 -7.83
N PRO A 131 -21.59 11.65 -6.59
CA PRO A 131 -21.40 10.41 -5.84
C PRO A 131 -22.03 9.20 -6.54
N MET A 132 -21.24 8.16 -6.80
CA MET A 132 -21.72 6.92 -7.42
C MET A 132 -22.10 5.87 -6.35
N VAL A 133 -23.08 6.24 -5.52
CA VAL A 133 -23.56 5.43 -4.38
C VAL A 133 -25.04 5.11 -4.55
N ASN A 134 -25.39 3.85 -4.33
CA ASN A 134 -26.76 3.33 -4.36
C ASN A 134 -27.56 3.60 -5.65
N ILE A 135 -26.88 3.76 -6.78
CA ILE A 135 -27.50 3.90 -8.10
C ILE A 135 -28.31 2.62 -8.40
N PRO A 136 -29.62 2.70 -8.68
CA PRO A 136 -30.49 1.52 -8.81
C PRO A 136 -29.96 0.46 -9.79
N GLU A 137 -29.47 0.88 -10.94
CA GLU A 137 -28.92 0.03 -12.00
C GLU A 137 -27.66 -0.69 -11.53
N PHE A 138 -26.75 0.01 -10.84
CA PHE A 138 -25.50 -0.57 -10.34
C PHE A 138 -25.74 -1.48 -9.13
N LYS A 139 -26.72 -1.15 -8.29
CA LYS A 139 -27.16 -2.02 -7.20
C LYS A 139 -27.73 -3.33 -7.70
N ALA A 140 -28.50 -3.31 -8.81
CA ALA A 140 -29.02 -4.51 -9.42
C ALA A 140 -27.89 -5.45 -9.91
N ASP A 141 -26.74 -4.88 -10.30
CA ASP A 141 -25.49 -5.60 -10.62
C ASP A 141 -24.61 -5.90 -9.39
N GLY A 142 -25.15 -5.73 -8.17
CA GLY A 142 -24.45 -6.01 -6.92
C GLY A 142 -23.41 -4.97 -6.50
N VAL A 143 -23.36 -3.80 -7.15
CA VAL A 143 -22.43 -2.70 -6.87
C VAL A 143 -23.17 -1.56 -6.16
N ALA A 144 -23.22 -1.61 -4.83
CA ALA A 144 -23.86 -0.56 -4.01
C ALA A 144 -23.04 0.73 -3.91
N LYS A 145 -21.72 0.65 -4.04
CA LYS A 145 -20.79 1.80 -4.10
C LYS A 145 -19.77 1.53 -5.18
N VAL A 146 -19.60 2.45 -6.13
CA VAL A 146 -18.62 2.28 -7.19
C VAL A 146 -17.23 2.61 -6.64
N THR A 147 -16.37 1.61 -6.65
CA THR A 147 -14.96 1.67 -6.22
C THR A 147 -14.06 1.19 -7.37
N GLY A 148 -12.74 1.37 -7.24
CA GLY A 148 -11.79 0.97 -8.29
C GLY A 148 -11.81 -0.52 -8.62
N ASN A 149 -12.19 -1.38 -7.67
CA ASN A 149 -12.36 -2.81 -7.87
C ASN A 149 -13.77 -3.22 -8.35
N ALA A 150 -14.64 -2.27 -8.66
CA ALA A 150 -15.94 -2.53 -9.26
C ALA A 150 -15.83 -2.45 -10.80
N TYR A 151 -16.45 -1.46 -11.43
CA TYR A 151 -16.44 -1.33 -12.89
C TYR A 151 -15.06 -1.08 -13.52
N PRO A 152 -14.17 -0.22 -12.96
CA PRO A 152 -12.91 0.10 -13.63
C PRO A 152 -12.01 -1.12 -13.90
N VAL A 153 -11.80 -1.99 -12.91
CA VAL A 153 -11.00 -3.20 -13.09
C VAL A 153 -11.64 -4.19 -14.06
N LYS A 154 -12.98 -4.33 -14.05
CA LYS A 154 -13.71 -5.22 -14.96
C LYS A 154 -13.58 -4.76 -16.42
N ILE A 155 -13.74 -3.46 -16.66
CA ILE A 155 -13.55 -2.84 -17.99
C ILE A 155 -12.11 -3.01 -18.43
N TRP A 156 -11.14 -2.73 -17.56
CA TRP A 156 -9.71 -2.92 -17.82
C TRP A 156 -9.42 -4.37 -18.21
N LYS A 157 -9.92 -5.34 -17.44
CA LYS A 157 -9.73 -6.76 -17.70
C LYS A 157 -10.32 -7.17 -19.05
N ALA A 158 -11.56 -6.77 -19.34
CA ALA A 158 -12.22 -7.09 -20.60
C ALA A 158 -11.43 -6.55 -21.81
N PHE A 159 -10.96 -5.30 -21.73
CA PHE A 159 -10.13 -4.71 -22.77
C PHE A 159 -8.77 -5.42 -22.90
N MET A 160 -8.07 -5.64 -21.79
CA MET A 160 -6.74 -6.23 -21.79
C MET A 160 -6.74 -7.68 -22.23
N ASP A 161 -7.75 -8.48 -21.85
CA ASP A 161 -7.88 -9.86 -22.31
C ASP A 161 -8.11 -9.91 -23.84
N ALA A 162 -8.93 -9.01 -24.38
CA ALA A 162 -9.15 -8.90 -25.82
C ALA A 162 -7.90 -8.42 -26.57
N ALA A 163 -7.22 -7.39 -26.06
CA ALA A 163 -6.00 -6.84 -26.66
C ALA A 163 -4.82 -7.83 -26.67
N HIS A 164 -4.86 -8.87 -25.82
CA HIS A 164 -3.80 -9.86 -25.67
C HIS A 164 -4.17 -11.25 -26.23
N SER A 165 -5.21 -11.37 -27.07
CA SER A 165 -5.65 -12.66 -27.65
C SER A 165 -4.51 -13.40 -28.34
N ASP A 166 -3.69 -12.67 -29.11
CA ASP A 166 -2.64 -13.23 -29.98
C ASP A 166 -1.24 -12.69 -29.64
N VAL A 167 -1.07 -12.22 -28.41
CA VAL A 167 0.18 -11.63 -27.92
C VAL A 167 0.91 -12.66 -27.04
N PRO A 168 2.24 -12.84 -27.14
CA PRO A 168 2.96 -13.77 -26.26
C PRO A 168 2.77 -13.40 -24.77
N ILE A 169 2.78 -14.39 -23.88
CA ILE A 169 2.74 -14.14 -22.44
C ILE A 169 4.17 -13.84 -21.97
N LEU A 170 4.42 -12.59 -21.59
CA LEU A 170 5.70 -12.15 -21.05
C LEU A 170 5.58 -11.80 -19.57
N ASP A 171 6.68 -11.95 -18.85
CA ASP A 171 6.84 -11.45 -17.49
C ASP A 171 8.09 -10.55 -17.38
N TRP A 172 8.11 -9.73 -16.34
CA TRP A 172 9.28 -9.00 -15.88
C TRP A 172 10.23 -9.94 -15.14
N ASP A 173 11.50 -9.59 -15.14
CA ASP A 173 12.49 -10.28 -14.32
C ASP A 173 12.18 -10.04 -12.84
N PRO A 174 12.41 -11.02 -11.96
CA PRO A 174 12.24 -10.81 -10.53
C PRO A 174 13.20 -9.69 -10.07
N PRO A 175 12.73 -8.74 -9.24
CA PRO A 175 13.59 -7.68 -8.75
C PRO A 175 14.74 -8.28 -7.92
N ALA A 176 15.90 -7.62 -7.98
CA ALA A 176 17.01 -7.96 -7.11
C ALA A 176 16.58 -7.88 -5.64
N PRO A 177 17.13 -8.73 -4.75
CA PRO A 177 16.85 -8.63 -3.32
C PRO A 177 17.13 -7.21 -2.82
N SER A 178 16.23 -6.68 -1.98
CA SER A 178 16.45 -5.37 -1.38
C SER A 178 17.80 -5.36 -0.65
N PRO A 179 18.70 -4.41 -0.94
CA PRO A 179 19.96 -4.29 -0.21
C PRO A 179 19.73 -3.79 1.23
N ARG A 180 18.53 -3.28 1.52
CA ARG A 180 18.14 -2.80 2.85
C ARG A 180 17.35 -3.85 3.59
N ASN A 181 17.70 -4.05 4.86
CA ASN A 181 16.86 -4.81 5.79
C ASN A 181 15.50 -4.10 5.94
N PRO A 182 14.40 -4.86 6.10
CA PRO A 182 13.11 -4.26 6.37
C PRO A 182 13.18 -3.45 7.67
N MET A 183 12.49 -2.32 7.71
CA MET A 183 12.38 -1.49 8.90
C MET A 183 10.90 -1.29 9.24
N ARG A 184 10.57 -1.34 10.53
CA ARG A 184 9.28 -0.94 11.06
C ARG A 184 9.39 0.49 11.57
N LEU A 185 8.72 1.41 10.89
CA LEU A 185 8.52 2.76 11.41
C LEU A 185 7.65 2.71 12.67
N TYR A 186 7.87 3.63 13.61
CA TYR A 186 7.03 3.80 14.79
C TYR A 186 6.84 5.28 15.07
N LEU A 187 5.72 5.65 15.70
CA LEU A 187 5.37 7.02 16.02
C LEU A 187 5.79 7.35 17.46
N PRO A 188 6.78 8.24 17.68
CA PRO A 188 7.16 8.68 19.01
C PRO A 188 5.96 9.19 19.83
N GLY A 189 5.80 8.68 21.06
CA GLY A 189 4.70 9.04 21.96
C GLY A 189 3.37 8.31 21.72
N VAL A 190 3.21 7.63 20.58
CA VAL A 190 2.06 6.74 20.31
C VAL A 190 2.48 5.28 20.40
N ASP A 191 3.62 4.97 19.79
CA ASP A 191 4.20 3.65 19.74
C ASP A 191 5.41 3.55 20.69
N CYS A 192 5.44 2.43 21.40
CA CYS A 192 6.52 2.00 22.26
C CYS A 192 7.23 0.82 21.59
N ILE A 193 8.50 0.62 21.94
CA ILE A 193 9.29 -0.47 21.40
C ILE A 193 9.78 -1.39 22.52
N ALA A 194 9.86 -2.68 22.21
CA ALA A 194 10.45 -3.67 23.08
C ALA A 194 11.41 -4.56 22.29
N GLU A 195 12.62 -4.75 22.80
CA GLU A 195 13.63 -5.59 22.18
C GLU A 195 13.37 -7.07 22.48
N LEU A 196 13.48 -7.92 21.46
CA LEU A 196 13.35 -9.36 21.59
C LEU A 196 14.54 -9.92 22.39
N VAL A 197 14.23 -10.56 23.52
CA VAL A 197 15.19 -11.27 24.36
C VAL A 197 15.24 -12.76 23.98
N SER A 198 14.08 -13.38 23.77
CA SER A 198 14.02 -14.79 23.33
C SER A 198 12.71 -15.14 22.62
N GLY A 199 12.72 -16.23 21.85
CA GLY A 199 11.57 -16.69 21.07
C GLY A 199 11.52 -16.04 19.69
N LYS A 200 10.30 -15.87 19.14
CA LYS A 200 10.09 -15.30 17.80
C LYS A 200 8.93 -14.32 17.83
N LEU A 201 9.16 -13.10 17.35
CA LEU A 201 8.12 -12.10 17.22
C LEU A 201 7.07 -12.52 16.17
N PRO A 202 5.78 -12.22 16.40
CA PRO A 202 4.73 -12.50 15.43
C PRO A 202 4.94 -11.66 14.17
N LYS A 203 4.86 -12.30 12.99
CA LYS A 203 5.01 -11.65 11.66
C LYS A 203 3.97 -10.54 11.39
N SER A 204 2.91 -10.44 12.19
CA SER A 204 1.71 -9.64 11.87
C SER A 204 1.63 -8.29 12.58
N ALA A 205 2.71 -7.77 13.16
CA ALA A 205 2.72 -6.44 13.81
C ALA A 205 2.94 -5.25 12.85
N THR A 206 2.75 -5.46 11.54
CA THR A 206 2.40 -4.39 10.60
C THR A 206 0.94 -3.99 10.81
N GLY A 207 0.64 -3.48 12.00
CA GLY A 207 -0.67 -2.96 12.35
C GLY A 207 -0.94 -1.67 11.58
N SER A 208 -2.08 -1.65 10.90
CA SER A 208 -2.72 -0.46 10.39
C SER A 208 -2.69 0.66 11.43
N VAL A 209 -2.31 1.86 11.00
CA VAL A 209 -2.53 3.07 11.79
C VAL A 209 -4.04 3.21 11.92
N ALA A 210 -4.59 2.82 13.07
CA ALA A 210 -5.97 3.17 13.38
C ALA A 210 -6.01 4.69 13.52
N ASN A 211 -6.95 5.37 12.84
CA ASN A 211 -7.22 6.78 13.09
C ASN A 211 -7.59 6.95 14.57
N VAL A 212 -6.67 7.45 15.39
CA VAL A 212 -6.94 7.80 16.79
C VAL A 212 -7.35 9.27 16.81
N VAL A 213 -8.66 9.51 16.78
CA VAL A 213 -9.23 10.75 17.31
C VAL A 213 -9.11 10.65 18.84
N PRO A 214 -8.51 11.62 19.55
CA PRO A 214 -8.35 11.52 20.99
C PRO A 214 -9.73 11.69 21.66
N THR A 215 -10.24 10.63 22.28
CA THR A 215 -11.33 10.74 23.25
C THR A 215 -10.74 10.63 24.63
N THR A 216 -10.84 11.71 25.40
CA THR A 216 -10.47 11.77 26.81
C THR A 216 -11.43 10.91 27.61
N THR A 217 -10.90 9.95 28.38
CA THR A 217 -11.68 9.32 29.44
C THR A 217 -10.79 9.12 30.66
N THR A 218 -11.07 9.94 31.67
CA THR A 218 -10.49 9.91 33.00
C THR A 218 -11.09 8.72 33.76
N ALA A 219 -10.25 7.81 34.28
CA ALA A 219 -10.67 6.80 35.23
C ALA A 219 -9.85 6.91 36.52
N ALA A 220 -10.56 7.03 37.64
CA ALA A 220 -10.04 7.20 38.99
C ALA A 220 -9.49 5.87 39.57
N PRO A 221 -8.63 5.91 40.61
CA PRO A 221 -8.00 4.71 41.17
C PRO A 221 -8.96 3.93 42.07
N GLN A 222 -9.04 2.61 41.90
CA GLN A 222 -9.69 1.72 42.87
C GLN A 222 -8.66 1.09 43.83
N VAL A 223 -9.02 1.12 45.10
CA VAL A 223 -8.30 0.57 46.26
C VAL A 223 -8.49 -0.96 46.30
N ALA A 224 -7.40 -1.71 46.48
CA ALA A 224 -7.44 -3.15 46.70
C ALA A 224 -7.56 -3.45 48.21
N THR A 225 -8.51 -4.30 48.57
CA THR A 225 -8.68 -4.83 49.94
C THR A 225 -8.04 -6.21 50.03
N THR A 226 -7.17 -6.41 51.01
CA THR A 226 -6.51 -7.70 51.30
C THR A 226 -7.44 -8.60 52.11
N THR A 227 -7.55 -9.89 51.75
CA THR A 227 -8.09 -10.93 52.63
C THR A 227 -7.16 -12.14 52.60
N THR A 228 -6.64 -12.49 53.77
CA THR A 228 -5.81 -13.67 54.04
C THR A 228 -6.71 -14.89 54.22
N ILE A 229 -6.40 -15.99 53.52
CA ILE A 229 -6.88 -17.33 53.87
C ILE A 229 -5.67 -18.26 53.91
N ALA A 230 -5.55 -18.96 55.04
CA ALA A 230 -4.50 -19.93 55.33
C ALA A 230 -4.85 -21.33 54.79
N GLY A 231 -3.82 -22.04 54.30
CA GLY A 231 -3.80 -23.50 54.19
C GLY A 231 -4.15 -24.08 52.81
N ALA A 232 -3.12 -24.37 51.99
CA ALA A 232 -3.18 -25.32 50.89
C ALA A 232 -1.81 -26.01 50.70
N PRO A 233 -1.78 -27.31 50.34
CA PRO A 233 -0.56 -28.10 50.29
C PRO A 233 0.39 -27.66 49.17
N ILE A 234 1.69 -27.76 49.43
CA ILE A 234 2.77 -27.35 48.52
C ILE A 234 2.82 -28.34 47.35
N VAL A 235 2.19 -27.99 46.24
CA VAL A 235 2.41 -28.62 44.94
C VAL A 235 3.71 -28.05 44.38
N ALA A 236 4.67 -28.90 44.02
CA ALA A 236 5.90 -28.48 43.36
C ALA A 236 5.56 -27.61 42.14
N PRO A 237 6.23 -26.45 41.93
CA PRO A 237 5.87 -25.56 40.84
C PRO A 237 6.17 -26.27 39.51
N THR A 238 5.11 -26.71 38.83
CA THR A 238 5.20 -27.09 37.42
C THR A 238 5.51 -25.81 36.66
N THR A 239 6.79 -25.54 36.40
CA THR A 239 7.20 -24.44 35.52
C THR A 239 6.70 -24.74 34.11
N THR A 240 5.52 -24.22 33.78
CA THR A 240 5.06 -24.14 32.40
C THR A 240 5.99 -23.15 31.68
N VAL A 241 6.98 -23.70 30.98
CA VAL A 241 7.90 -22.92 30.15
C VAL A 241 7.04 -22.19 29.11
N PHE A 242 7.01 -20.87 29.21
CA PHE A 242 6.31 -20.04 28.24
C PHE A 242 6.97 -20.19 26.87
N LYS A 243 6.20 -20.64 25.88
CA LYS A 243 6.68 -20.88 24.51
C LYS A 243 6.50 -19.67 23.58
N GLY A 244 6.12 -18.52 24.10
CA GLY A 244 5.96 -17.27 23.35
C GLY A 244 7.19 -16.37 23.41
N PRO A 245 7.20 -15.25 22.68
CA PRO A 245 8.31 -14.31 22.69
C PRO A 245 8.42 -13.59 24.04
N VAL A 246 9.66 -13.41 24.47
CA VAL A 246 10.03 -12.62 25.65
C VAL A 246 10.75 -11.37 25.17
N VAL A 247 10.30 -10.21 25.63
CA VAL A 247 10.83 -8.90 25.22
C VAL A 247 11.21 -8.05 26.42
N SER A 248 12.13 -7.12 26.23
CA SER A 248 12.49 -6.09 27.19
C SER A 248 12.02 -4.73 26.68
N ILE A 249 11.31 -3.96 27.51
CA ILE A 249 10.84 -2.62 27.11
C ILE A 249 12.05 -1.71 27.06
N VAL A 250 12.24 -1.02 25.94
CA VAL A 250 13.38 -0.11 25.75
C VAL A 250 12.88 1.28 25.42
N ASP A 251 13.62 2.29 25.87
CA ASP A 251 13.38 3.66 25.43
C ASP A 251 13.86 3.79 23.97
N PRO A 252 12.98 4.18 23.01
CA PRO A 252 13.39 4.43 21.64
C PRO A 252 14.46 5.52 21.49
N GLY A 253 14.73 6.35 22.50
CA GLY A 253 15.78 7.37 22.48
C GLY A 253 15.56 8.43 21.39
N THR A 254 14.33 8.57 20.90
CA THR A 254 13.97 9.50 19.83
C THR A 254 13.79 10.89 20.41
N THR A 255 14.37 11.90 19.74
CA THR A 255 14.23 13.31 20.10
C THR A 255 13.04 13.97 19.40
N ILE A 256 12.28 13.22 18.60
CA ILE A 256 11.14 13.74 17.84
C ILE A 256 9.96 13.85 18.80
N ALA A 257 9.51 15.09 19.02
CA ALA A 257 8.35 15.34 19.86
C ALA A 257 7.07 14.79 19.20
N PRO A 258 6.09 14.29 19.98
CA PRO A 258 4.79 13.87 19.43
C PRO A 258 4.02 14.99 18.71
N THR A 259 4.39 16.24 18.97
CA THR A 259 3.83 17.44 18.35
C THR A 259 4.59 17.90 17.11
N ASP A 260 5.63 17.18 16.68
CA ASP A 260 6.38 17.54 15.49
C ASP A 260 5.53 17.30 14.24
N THR A 261 5.22 18.39 13.55
CA THR A 261 4.43 18.40 12.31
C THR A 261 5.29 18.62 11.07
N ASN A 262 6.62 18.71 11.22
CA ASN A 262 7.53 18.92 10.10
C ASN A 262 7.59 17.64 9.23
N PRO A 263 7.12 17.69 7.97
CA PRO A 263 7.13 16.53 7.09
C PRO A 263 8.55 16.10 6.66
N ALA A 264 9.56 16.94 6.88
CA ALA A 264 10.95 16.62 6.60
C ALA A 264 11.67 15.96 7.79
N THR A 265 11.05 15.86 8.97
CA THR A 265 11.66 15.16 10.10
C THR A 265 11.83 13.68 9.76
N GLN A 266 13.06 13.17 9.91
CA GLN A 266 13.37 11.78 9.60
C GLN A 266 12.62 10.84 10.53
N VAL A 267 11.73 10.03 9.98
CA VAL A 267 11.02 9.00 10.76
C VAL A 267 12.00 7.91 11.16
N VAL A 268 12.05 7.59 12.45
CA VAL A 268 12.90 6.52 12.98
C VAL A 268 12.24 5.17 12.72
N GLY A 269 13.02 4.18 12.31
CA GLY A 269 12.56 2.81 12.17
C GLY A 269 13.46 1.85 12.92
N VAL A 270 12.90 0.72 13.32
CA VAL A 270 13.60 -0.37 14.01
C VAL A 270 13.56 -1.64 13.18
N ASP A 271 14.52 -2.54 13.41
CA ASP A 271 14.50 -3.87 12.79
C ASP A 271 13.26 -4.64 13.30
N PRO A 272 12.31 -5.02 12.43
CA PRO A 272 11.08 -5.70 12.81
C PRO A 272 11.30 -7.12 13.35
N TYR A 273 12.49 -7.69 13.18
CA TYR A 273 12.85 -9.00 13.72
C TYR A 273 13.48 -8.91 15.10
N ARG A 274 14.02 -7.75 15.45
CA ARG A 274 14.65 -7.48 16.75
C ARG A 274 13.74 -6.70 17.69
N PHE A 275 12.87 -5.84 17.18
CA PHE A 275 12.02 -4.98 17.99
C PHE A 275 10.54 -5.21 17.70
N TYR A 276 9.76 -5.33 18.78
CA TYR A 276 8.33 -5.33 18.76
C TYR A 276 7.81 -3.91 18.95
N VAL A 277 7.09 -3.38 17.96
CA VAL A 277 6.44 -2.06 18.02
C VAL A 277 4.98 -2.26 18.44
N TYR A 278 4.55 -1.55 19.48
CA TYR A 278 3.19 -1.65 20.02
C TYR A 278 2.68 -0.29 20.45
N ASN A 279 1.36 -0.12 20.47
CA ASN A 279 0.76 1.12 20.96
C ASN A 279 0.99 1.22 22.48
N CYS A 280 1.64 2.29 22.94
CA CYS A 280 1.99 2.49 24.35
C CYS A 280 0.77 2.39 25.27
N ALA A 281 -0.37 2.98 24.87
CA ALA A 281 -1.58 3.02 25.67
C ALA A 281 -2.29 1.67 25.79
N LYS A 282 -2.11 0.77 24.82
CA LYS A 282 -2.66 -0.59 24.85
C LYS A 282 -1.78 -1.59 25.61
N GLY A 283 -0.51 -1.24 25.84
CA GLY A 283 0.47 -2.13 26.46
C GLY A 283 0.83 -3.34 25.58
N ILE A 284 1.70 -4.19 26.11
CA ILE A 284 2.14 -5.41 25.44
C ILE A 284 1.04 -6.48 25.57
N PRO A 285 0.64 -7.15 24.46
CA PRO A 285 -0.41 -8.14 24.51
C PRO A 285 0.00 -9.35 25.38
N PRO A 286 -0.96 -10.05 26.02
CA PRO A 286 -0.67 -11.20 26.90
C PRO A 286 0.08 -12.36 26.25
N THR A 287 0.11 -12.40 24.92
CA THR A 287 0.84 -13.39 24.12
C THR A 287 2.36 -13.14 24.07
N ILE A 288 2.84 -12.03 24.65
CA ILE A 288 4.25 -11.65 24.72
C ILE A 288 4.57 -11.38 26.20
N LYS A 289 5.64 -11.99 26.71
CA LYS A 289 6.09 -11.74 28.09
C LYS A 289 7.14 -10.63 28.13
N THR A 290 7.07 -9.80 29.16
CA THR A 290 8.09 -8.80 29.43
C THR A 290 9.08 -9.32 30.48
N THR A 291 10.35 -8.95 30.32
CA THR A 291 11.36 -9.04 31.38
C THR A 291 11.74 -7.63 31.84
N PRO A 292 12.24 -7.47 33.08
CA PRO A 292 12.83 -6.20 33.51
C PRO A 292 13.89 -5.73 32.51
N ALA A 293 13.98 -4.41 32.32
CA ALA A 293 15.05 -3.80 31.54
C ALA A 293 16.40 -4.20 32.14
N GLY A 294 17.31 -4.68 31.28
CA GLY A 294 18.71 -4.96 31.62
C GLY A 294 19.56 -3.71 31.55
#